data_AF-A0A9E2R5D5-F1
#
_entry.id   AF-A0A9E2R5D5-F1
#
_cell.length_a   1.000
_cell.length_b   1.000
_cell.length_c   1.000
_cell.angle_alpha   90.00
_cell.angle_beta   90.00
_cell.angle_gamma   90.00
#
_symmetry.space_group_name_H-M   'P 1'
#
loop_
_entity.id
_entity.type
_entity.pdbx_description
1 polymer ?
#
loop_
_entity_poly.entity_id
_entity_poly.type
_entity_poly.pdbx_seq_one_letter_code
_entity_poly.pdbx_strand_id
1 'polypeptide(L)'
;MNIDTPDIEAILRQAPRPEPPADLKPALVARLKLPPPGAAPSKATTRRLTGNWVRRWGWVLAPATASLACAVVFTVQQVEITNLKQKLRAVLPSPAAVRPAQPLPTPVASQVQEGAAGSATFNPEATQLERQIAQLGDEVNRLEQLQAENDRLRTQLARAMTLPPEVQTNLAALDQAEARAQAIACVNNLKQLGLAVRLWATDNGETLPPDLRSMSNEISSLKMLVCPADTNRQPAQSWAALTSANASYQYLGVAGESVNDPHWVLFICPIHGTVTMADGSVQMGMAKAHPERLVRRQGKLYYENSPSDYLGDARSQRGSSSEKPSPAGAPGGAPNP
;
A
#
# COMPACT_ATOMS: atom_id res chain seq x y z
N MET A 1 -41.03 -40.71 3.34
CA MET A 1 -39.99 -41.75 3.17
C MET A 1 -38.66 -41.08 3.48
N ASN A 2 -38.13 -41.30 4.69
CA ASN A 2 -36.75 -40.93 5.01
C ASN A 2 -35.85 -41.96 4.33
N ILE A 3 -35.04 -41.52 3.37
CA ILE A 3 -33.96 -42.32 2.81
C ILE A 3 -32.71 -41.90 3.58
N ASP A 4 -32.14 -42.81 4.36
CA ASP A 4 -30.97 -42.52 5.17
C ASP A 4 -29.73 -42.33 4.27
N THR A 5 -28.85 -41.39 4.63
CA THR A 5 -27.62 -41.03 3.89
C THR A 5 -26.75 -42.21 3.40
N PRO A 6 -26.54 -43.31 4.16
CA PRO A 6 -25.80 -44.47 3.66
C PRO A 6 -26.48 -45.18 2.48
N ASP A 7 -27.81 -45.14 2.38
CA ASP A 7 -28.54 -45.73 1.26
C ASP A 7 -28.31 -44.93 -0.03
N ILE A 8 -28.20 -43.60 0.07
CA ILE A 8 -27.89 -42.74 -1.08
C ILE A 8 -26.50 -43.06 -1.62
N GLU A 9 -25.51 -43.22 -0.74
CA GLU A 9 -24.14 -43.54 -1.18
C GLU A 9 -24.05 -44.95 -1.79
N ALA A 10 -24.79 -45.92 -1.24
CA ALA A 10 -24.89 -47.25 -1.81
C ALA A 10 -25.56 -47.25 -3.20
N ILE A 11 -26.62 -46.44 -3.38
CA ILE A 11 -27.31 -46.26 -4.67
C ILE A 11 -26.39 -45.56 -5.69
N LEU A 12 -25.64 -44.52 -5.28
CA LEU A 12 -24.72 -43.80 -6.16
C LEU A 12 -23.54 -44.68 -6.62
N ARG A 13 -23.08 -45.61 -5.77
CA ARG A 13 -22.03 -46.57 -6.14
C ARG A 13 -22.50 -47.63 -7.14
N GLN A 14 -23.81 -47.84 -7.27
CA GLN A 14 -24.42 -48.74 -8.26
C GLN A 14 -24.67 -48.06 -9.61
N ALA A 15 -24.50 -46.73 -9.70
CA ALA A 15 -24.68 -46.02 -10.96
C ALA A 15 -23.62 -46.47 -11.98
N PRO A 16 -24.02 -46.84 -13.22
CA PRO A 16 -23.07 -47.20 -14.26
C PRO A 16 -22.17 -46.01 -14.57
N ARG A 17 -20.85 -46.25 -14.65
CA ARG A 17 -19.89 -45.19 -15.00
C ARG A 17 -20.22 -44.69 -16.41
N PRO A 18 -20.43 -43.38 -16.62
CA PRO A 18 -20.68 -42.88 -17.97
C PRO A 18 -19.43 -43.13 -18.82
N GLU A 19 -19.60 -43.85 -19.93
CA GLU A 19 -18.53 -44.01 -20.89
C GLU A 19 -18.31 -42.68 -21.62
N PRO A 20 -17.06 -42.19 -21.68
CA PRO A 20 -16.77 -40.98 -22.43
C PRO A 20 -17.10 -41.21 -23.91
N PRO A 21 -17.62 -40.19 -24.63
CA PRO A 21 -17.83 -40.28 -26.07
C PRO A 21 -16.53 -40.68 -26.77
N ALA A 22 -16.62 -41.57 -27.76
CA ALA A 22 -15.46 -42.14 -28.45
C ALA A 22 -14.46 -41.09 -28.96
N ASP A 23 -14.94 -39.90 -29.30
CA ASP A 23 -14.14 -38.82 -29.89
C ASP A 23 -13.60 -37.80 -28.88
N LEU A 24 -13.90 -37.93 -27.58
CA LEU A 24 -13.46 -36.98 -26.56
C LEU A 24 -11.94 -36.92 -26.45
N LYS A 25 -11.29 -38.09 -26.40
CA LYS A 25 -9.83 -38.19 -26.30
C LYS A 25 -9.12 -37.62 -27.52
N PRO A 26 -9.45 -37.98 -28.78
CA PRO A 26 -8.80 -37.36 -29.94
C PRO A 26 -9.10 -35.85 -30.04
N ALA A 27 -10.30 -35.39 -29.66
CA ALA A 27 -10.63 -33.96 -29.64
C ALA A 27 -9.79 -33.17 -28.60
N LEU A 28 -9.55 -33.74 -27.42
CA LEU A 28 -8.70 -33.14 -26.39
C LEU A 28 -7.22 -33.12 -26.82
N VAL A 29 -6.74 -34.19 -27.45
CA VAL A 29 -5.38 -34.27 -27.99
C VAL A 29 -5.17 -33.26 -29.12
N ALA A 30 -6.15 -33.08 -30.01
CA ALA A 30 -6.10 -32.07 -31.06
C ALA A 30 -6.05 -30.63 -30.51
N ARG A 31 -6.63 -30.39 -29.33
CA ARG A 31 -6.61 -29.07 -28.65
C ARG A 31 -5.31 -28.80 -27.89
N LEU A 32 -4.50 -29.81 -27.60
CA LEU A 32 -3.21 -29.66 -26.94
C LEU A 32 -2.16 -29.24 -27.97
N LYS A 33 -1.84 -27.94 -28.03
CA LYS A 33 -0.64 -27.45 -28.74
C LYS A 33 0.61 -27.76 -27.92
N LEU A 34 1.11 -28.98 -28.02
CA LEU A 34 2.43 -29.34 -27.51
C LEU A 34 3.50 -28.94 -28.55
N PRO A 35 4.64 -28.34 -28.13
CA PRO A 35 5.76 -28.14 -29.04
C PRO A 35 6.24 -29.49 -29.61
N PRO A 36 6.67 -29.55 -30.88
CA PRO A 36 7.06 -30.81 -31.51
C PRO A 36 8.23 -31.46 -30.76
N PRO A 37 8.20 -32.80 -30.57
CA PRO A 37 9.31 -33.55 -29.99
C PRO A 37 10.47 -33.55 -30.99
N GLY A 38 11.35 -32.58 -30.85
CA GLY A 38 12.38 -32.29 -31.84
C GLY A 38 12.98 -30.88 -31.73
N ALA A 39 12.36 -29.99 -30.95
CA ALA A 39 13.10 -28.86 -30.39
C ALA A 39 14.20 -29.44 -29.50
N ALA A 40 15.42 -29.51 -30.06
CA ALA A 40 16.59 -30.07 -29.39
C ALA A 40 16.65 -29.54 -27.96
N PRO A 41 16.96 -30.39 -26.96
CA PRO A 41 17.26 -29.86 -25.64
C PRO A 41 18.37 -28.84 -25.86
N SER A 42 18.11 -27.57 -25.53
CA SER A 42 19.18 -26.61 -25.32
C SER A 42 20.14 -27.34 -24.40
N LYS A 43 21.32 -27.72 -24.92
CA LYS A 43 22.29 -28.52 -24.19
C LYS A 43 22.36 -27.89 -22.82
N ALA A 44 21.88 -28.61 -21.80
CA ALA A 44 22.11 -28.23 -20.44
C ALA A 44 23.62 -28.34 -20.31
N THR A 45 24.30 -27.24 -20.62
CA THR A 45 25.68 -27.05 -20.24
C THR A 45 25.59 -27.09 -18.74
N THR A 46 25.84 -28.27 -18.17
CA THR A 46 26.29 -28.42 -16.80
C THR A 46 27.60 -27.67 -16.75
N ARG A 47 27.50 -26.34 -16.63
CA ARG A 47 28.62 -25.49 -16.31
C ARG A 47 28.96 -25.94 -14.91
N ARG A 48 29.99 -26.79 -14.79
CA ARG A 48 30.76 -26.88 -13.55
C ARG A 48 31.13 -25.44 -13.24
N LEU A 49 30.39 -24.85 -12.31
CA LEU A 49 30.73 -23.55 -11.73
C LEU A 49 31.96 -23.82 -10.87
N THR A 50 33.12 -23.81 -11.51
CA THR A 50 34.34 -23.43 -10.80
C THR A 50 34.05 -22.06 -10.21
N GLY A 51 34.05 -22.02 -8.88
CA GLY A 51 33.46 -20.94 -8.11
C GLY A 51 34.23 -19.64 -8.30
N ASN A 52 33.63 -18.68 -9.00
CA ASN A 52 33.91 -17.28 -8.74
C ASN A 52 33.10 -16.88 -7.49
N TRP A 53 33.67 -17.18 -6.32
CA TRP A 53 33.15 -16.80 -5.00
C TRP A 53 32.74 -15.32 -4.95
N VAL A 54 33.48 -14.46 -5.63
CA VAL A 54 33.22 -13.02 -5.78
C VAL A 54 31.84 -12.70 -6.40
N ARG A 55 31.31 -13.53 -7.30
CA ARG A 55 29.96 -13.33 -7.88
C ARG A 55 28.83 -13.81 -6.97
N ARG A 56 29.09 -14.76 -6.06
CA ARG A 56 28.13 -15.22 -5.06
C ARG A 56 28.00 -14.24 -3.89
N TRP A 57 29.07 -13.53 -3.57
CA TRP A 57 29.10 -12.54 -2.50
C TRP A 57 29.02 -11.09 -3.01
N GLY A 58 29.00 -10.88 -4.33
CA GLY A 58 28.91 -9.54 -4.92
C GLY A 58 27.72 -8.72 -4.44
N TRP A 59 26.56 -9.36 -4.21
CA TRP A 59 25.37 -8.71 -3.65
C TRP A 59 25.52 -8.32 -2.16
N VAL A 60 26.40 -8.98 -1.42
CA VAL A 60 26.70 -8.67 -0.02
C VAL A 60 27.81 -7.60 0.08
N LEU A 61 28.77 -7.60 -0.86
CA LEU A 61 29.89 -6.66 -0.87
C LEU A 61 29.56 -5.33 -1.56
N ALA A 62 28.60 -5.29 -2.48
CA ALA A 62 28.16 -4.07 -3.16
C ALA A 62 27.65 -2.95 -2.23
N PRO A 63 26.79 -3.21 -1.22
CA PRO A 63 26.38 -2.15 -0.28
C PRO A 63 27.54 -1.69 0.62
N ALA A 64 28.49 -2.57 0.93
CA ALA A 64 29.65 -2.24 1.75
C ALA A 64 30.64 -1.33 0.99
N THR A 65 30.90 -1.60 -0.30
CA THR A 65 31.75 -0.73 -1.12
C THR A 65 31.08 0.62 -1.39
N ALA A 66 29.77 0.64 -1.62
CA ALA A 66 29.01 1.89 -1.75
C ALA A 66 29.03 2.72 -0.47
N SER A 67 28.84 2.11 0.70
CA SER A 67 28.93 2.80 2.00
C SER A 67 30.33 3.36 2.27
N LEU A 68 31.37 2.60 1.94
CA LEU A 68 32.75 3.03 2.15
C LEU A 68 33.12 4.18 1.21
N ALA A 69 32.67 4.15 -0.04
CA ALA A 69 32.80 5.28 -0.96
C ALA A 69 32.05 6.52 -0.46
N CYS A 70 30.83 6.35 0.06
CA CYS A 70 30.06 7.45 0.65
C CYS A 70 30.77 8.05 1.88
N ALA A 71 31.33 7.22 2.76
CA ALA A 71 32.09 7.67 3.92
C ALA A 71 33.34 8.48 3.54
N VAL A 72 34.07 8.07 2.49
CA VAL A 72 35.22 8.82 1.96
C VAL A 72 34.80 10.18 1.39
N VAL A 73 33.68 10.27 0.67
CA VAL A 73 33.16 11.56 0.18
C VAL A 73 32.79 12.48 1.35
N PHE A 74 32.14 11.94 2.38
CA PHE A 74 31.80 12.71 3.59
C PHE A 74 33.03 13.21 4.35
N THR A 75 34.11 12.43 4.44
CA THR A 75 35.34 12.87 5.12
C THR A 75 36.06 13.96 4.32
N VAL A 76 36.09 13.88 2.99
CA VAL A 76 36.62 14.94 2.12
C VAL A 76 35.80 16.23 2.27
N GLN A 77 34.47 16.14 2.29
CA GLN A 77 33.60 17.30 2.48
C GLN A 77 33.78 17.95 3.86
N GLN A 78 34.02 17.18 4.92
CA GLN A 78 34.27 17.72 6.27
C GLN A 78 35.60 18.49 6.37
N VAL A 79 36.61 18.10 5.59
CA VAL A 79 37.91 18.81 5.52
C VAL A 79 37.76 20.14 4.78
N GLU A 80 36.98 20.19 3.70
CA GLU A 80 36.73 21.45 2.98
C GLU A 80 35.93 22.44 3.83
N ILE A 81 34.92 21.97 4.56
CA ILE A 81 34.12 22.80 5.47
C ILE A 81 34.98 23.38 6.60
N THR A 82 35.90 22.59 7.17
CA THR A 82 36.80 23.09 8.22
C THR A 82 37.83 24.08 7.67
N ASN A 83 38.35 23.85 6.47
CA ASN A 83 39.22 24.79 5.76
C ASN A 83 38.51 26.11 5.45
N LEU A 84 37.26 26.05 4.95
CA LEU A 84 36.42 27.21 4.68
C LEU A 84 36.10 27.98 5.97
N LYS A 85 35.80 27.29 7.07
CA LYS A 85 35.61 27.92 8.39
C LYS A 85 36.88 28.62 8.88
N GLN A 86 38.07 28.07 8.62
CA GLN A 86 39.34 28.71 8.95
C GLN A 86 39.60 29.93 8.06
N LYS A 87 39.33 29.85 6.75
CA LYS A 87 39.42 31.00 5.83
C LYS A 87 38.46 32.12 6.23
N LEU A 88 37.25 31.78 6.64
CA LEU A 88 36.27 32.76 7.13
C LEU A 88 36.76 33.45 8.42
N ARG A 89 37.37 32.69 9.33
CA ARG A 89 37.98 33.24 10.57
C ARG A 89 39.25 34.05 10.31
N ALA A 90 39.95 33.82 9.21
CA ALA A 90 41.11 34.61 8.81
C ALA A 90 40.72 35.95 8.16
N VAL A 91 39.54 36.01 7.53
CA VAL A 91 39.01 37.23 6.89
C VAL A 91 38.20 38.09 7.85
N LEU A 92 37.60 37.50 8.90
CA LEU A 92 36.85 38.22 9.92
C LEU A 92 37.77 38.63 11.10
N PRO A 93 37.91 39.92 11.43
CA PRO A 93 38.62 40.34 12.63
C PRO A 93 37.89 39.84 13.88
N SER A 94 38.63 39.23 14.81
CA SER A 94 38.12 38.83 16.12
C SER A 94 37.60 40.06 16.90
N PRO A 95 36.37 40.05 17.46
CA PRO A 95 35.79 41.18 18.19
C PRO A 95 36.32 41.28 19.65
N ALA A 96 37.61 41.02 19.85
CA ALA A 96 38.25 41.05 21.16
C ALA A 96 39.55 41.86 21.14
N ALA A 97 39.46 43.13 20.72
CA ALA A 97 40.48 44.14 21.02
C ALA A 97 39.86 45.53 20.91
N VAL A 98 38.99 45.89 21.86
CA VAL A 98 38.74 47.30 22.18
C VAL A 98 40.03 47.86 22.75
N ARG A 99 40.82 48.58 21.94
CA ARG A 99 41.90 49.45 22.44
C ARG A 99 41.27 50.79 22.83
N PRO A 100 41.65 51.38 23.98
CA PRO A 100 41.11 52.66 24.41
C PRO A 100 41.60 53.79 23.50
N ALA A 101 40.72 54.75 23.28
CA ALA A 101 40.95 55.95 22.50
C ALA A 101 42.15 56.75 23.02
N GLN A 102 42.99 57.23 22.10
CA GLN A 102 43.95 58.31 22.35
C GLN A 102 43.53 59.59 21.60
N PRO A 103 43.94 60.77 22.10
CA PRO A 103 43.27 62.04 21.85
C PRO A 103 43.71 62.71 20.54
N LEU A 104 42.80 63.51 20.00
CA LEU A 104 42.94 64.30 18.78
C LEU A 104 43.89 65.50 18.99
N PRO A 105 44.82 65.80 18.06
CA PRO A 105 45.55 67.06 18.06
C PRO A 105 44.70 68.18 17.44
N THR A 106 44.72 69.34 18.09
CA THR A 106 44.21 70.64 17.62
C THR A 106 44.83 71.07 16.30
N PRO A 107 44.05 71.55 15.31
CA PRO A 107 44.58 72.35 14.23
C PRO A 107 44.51 73.85 14.56
N VAL A 108 45.63 74.50 14.27
CA VAL A 108 45.87 75.94 14.32
C VAL A 108 45.07 76.65 13.24
N ALA A 109 44.64 77.87 13.56
CA ALA A 109 43.95 78.81 12.71
C ALA A 109 44.67 79.08 11.38
N SER A 110 43.90 79.26 10.32
CA SER A 110 44.27 80.14 9.21
C SER A 110 43.01 80.82 8.68
N GLN A 111 43.14 82.13 8.56
CA GLN A 111 42.12 83.09 8.13
C GLN A 111 41.79 82.92 6.65
N VAL A 112 40.51 83.10 6.29
CA VAL A 112 40.13 83.84 5.07
C VAL A 112 38.83 84.57 5.40
N GLN A 113 38.86 85.89 5.25
CA GLN A 113 37.71 86.77 5.24
C GLN A 113 37.50 87.21 3.80
N GLU A 114 36.34 86.92 3.23
CA GLU A 114 35.85 87.68 2.08
C GLU A 114 34.33 87.51 2.00
N GLY A 115 33.64 88.64 2.15
CA GLY A 115 32.21 88.71 1.99
C GLY A 115 31.84 88.82 0.51
N ALA A 116 30.69 88.25 0.16
CA ALA A 116 29.70 88.88 -0.70
C ALA A 116 28.45 88.01 -0.67
N ALA A 117 27.36 88.59 -0.20
CA ALA A 117 26.04 88.01 -0.28
C ALA A 117 25.66 87.79 -1.76
N GLY A 118 25.29 86.56 -2.09
CA GLY A 118 24.68 86.16 -3.34
C GLY A 118 23.84 84.92 -3.07
N SER A 119 22.57 85.14 -2.79
CA SER A 119 21.57 84.14 -2.42
C SER A 119 21.42 83.05 -3.49
N ALA A 120 22.02 81.89 -3.25
CA ALA A 120 21.46 80.62 -3.68
C ALA A 120 21.07 79.87 -2.41
N THR A 121 19.78 79.64 -2.22
CA THR A 121 19.23 78.89 -1.09
C THR A 121 19.77 77.45 -1.17
N PHE A 122 20.95 77.21 -0.59
CA PHE A 122 21.54 75.88 -0.52
C PHE A 122 20.72 75.09 0.49
N ASN A 123 19.80 74.25 0.02
CA ASN A 123 18.92 73.49 0.87
C ASN A 123 19.63 72.18 1.25
N PRO A 124 20.25 72.08 2.45
CA PRO A 124 21.07 70.91 2.82
C PRO A 124 20.25 69.62 2.83
N GLU A 125 18.95 69.72 3.09
CA GLU A 125 18.00 68.61 3.08
C GLU A 125 17.84 68.00 1.68
N ALA A 126 17.87 68.81 0.61
CA ALA A 126 17.79 68.30 -0.76
C ALA A 126 18.97 67.38 -1.09
N THR A 127 20.19 67.78 -0.71
CA THR A 127 21.40 66.96 -0.90
C THR A 127 21.42 65.67 -0.05
N GLN A 128 20.69 65.68 1.07
CA GLN A 128 20.54 64.51 1.93
C GLN A 128 19.54 63.51 1.35
N LEU A 129 18.39 64.00 0.87
CA LEU A 129 17.41 63.15 0.19
C LEU A 129 18.00 62.52 -1.08
N GLU A 130 18.76 63.28 -1.87
CA GLU A 130 19.45 62.74 -3.05
C GLU A 130 20.40 61.58 -2.70
N ARG A 131 21.15 61.70 -1.60
CA ARG A 131 22.00 60.61 -1.09
C ARG A 131 21.20 59.40 -0.63
N GLN A 132 20.06 59.61 0.04
CA GLN A 132 19.19 58.51 0.45
C GLN A 132 18.56 57.79 -0.74
N ILE A 133 18.13 58.52 -1.77
CA ILE A 133 17.61 57.93 -3.02
C ILE A 133 18.67 57.07 -3.69
N ALA A 134 19.92 57.53 -3.74
CA ALA A 134 21.04 56.74 -4.28
C ALA A 134 21.28 55.47 -3.46
N GLN A 135 21.30 55.58 -2.12
CA GLN A 135 21.50 54.44 -1.23
C GLN A 135 20.37 53.40 -1.36
N LEU A 136 19.11 53.82 -1.39
CA LEU A 136 17.98 52.91 -1.60
C LEU A 136 18.05 52.26 -3.00
N GLY A 137 18.48 53.01 -4.02
CA GLY A 137 18.71 52.47 -5.36
C GLY A 137 19.75 51.34 -5.37
N ASP A 138 20.86 51.53 -4.66
CA ASP A 138 21.90 50.50 -4.51
C ASP A 138 21.39 49.26 -3.74
N GLU A 139 20.60 49.47 -2.68
CA GLU A 139 19.98 48.38 -1.91
C GLU A 139 18.98 47.58 -2.76
N VAL A 140 18.17 48.26 -3.59
CA VAL A 140 17.24 47.61 -4.53
C VAL A 140 18.01 46.78 -5.56
N ASN A 141 19.05 47.34 -6.19
CA ASN A 141 19.89 46.61 -7.13
C ASN A 141 20.52 45.36 -6.49
N ARG A 142 20.95 45.47 -5.22
CA ARG A 142 21.50 44.35 -4.46
C ARG A 142 20.47 43.26 -4.19
N LEU A 143 19.24 43.63 -3.83
CA LEU A 143 18.15 42.68 -3.60
C LEU A 143 17.76 41.95 -4.88
N GLU A 144 17.67 42.66 -6.00
CA GLU A 144 17.41 42.06 -7.32
C GLU A 144 18.50 41.06 -7.70
N GLN A 145 19.77 41.39 -7.45
CA GLN A 145 20.89 40.48 -7.68
C GLN A 145 20.78 39.21 -6.82
N LEU A 146 20.45 39.35 -5.53
CA LEU A 146 20.27 38.23 -4.62
C LEU A 146 19.06 37.36 -5.00
N GLN A 147 18.00 37.95 -5.55
CA GLN A 147 16.85 37.20 -6.07
C GLN A 147 17.25 36.38 -7.30
N ALA A 148 17.96 36.99 -8.25
CA ALA A 148 18.46 36.30 -9.44
C ALA A 148 19.41 35.14 -9.08
N GLU A 149 20.25 35.31 -8.06
CA GLU A 149 21.12 34.25 -7.55
C GLU A 149 20.33 33.12 -6.88
N ASN A 150 19.34 33.45 -6.04
CA ASN A 150 18.46 32.44 -5.43
C ASN A 150 17.71 31.62 -6.49
N ASP A 151 17.19 32.27 -7.53
CA ASP A 151 16.48 31.57 -8.61
C ASP A 151 17.43 30.67 -9.43
N ARG A 152 18.66 31.14 -9.65
CA ARG A 152 19.71 30.32 -10.28
C ARG A 152 20.04 29.10 -9.43
N LEU A 153 20.24 29.27 -8.12
CA LEU A 153 20.55 28.19 -7.19
C LEU A 153 19.40 27.19 -7.09
N ARG A 154 18.15 27.66 -7.02
CA ARG A 154 16.95 26.80 -7.06
C ARG A 154 16.90 25.97 -8.34
N THR A 155 17.22 26.58 -9.48
CA THR A 155 17.26 25.88 -10.77
C THR A 155 18.38 24.84 -10.82
N GLN A 156 19.56 25.14 -10.27
CA GLN A 156 20.67 24.20 -10.18
C GLN A 156 20.34 23.01 -9.28
N LEU A 157 19.74 23.25 -8.11
CA LEU A 157 19.28 22.20 -7.20
C LEU A 157 18.22 21.33 -7.86
N ALA A 158 17.23 21.92 -8.54
CA ALA A 158 16.21 21.17 -9.27
C ALA A 158 16.83 20.22 -10.31
N ARG A 159 17.81 20.69 -11.08
CA ARG A 159 18.53 19.85 -12.06
C ARG A 159 19.40 18.75 -11.42
N ALA A 160 19.99 19.02 -10.26
CA ALA A 160 20.79 18.04 -9.53
C ALA A 160 19.93 16.96 -8.84
N MET A 161 18.69 17.30 -8.47
CA MET A 161 17.76 16.39 -7.77
C MET A 161 16.91 15.53 -8.73
N THR A 162 16.83 15.87 -10.01
CA THR A 162 16.16 15.03 -11.01
C THR A 162 17.00 13.81 -11.36
N LEU A 163 16.54 12.64 -10.95
CA LEU A 163 17.12 11.36 -11.35
C LEU A 163 17.01 11.17 -12.88
N PRO A 164 17.90 10.40 -13.52
CA PRO A 164 17.72 10.02 -14.92
C PRO A 164 16.35 9.37 -15.17
N PRO A 165 15.70 9.60 -16.32
CA PRO A 165 14.36 9.05 -16.61
C PRO A 165 14.27 7.53 -16.43
N GLU A 166 15.34 6.81 -16.78
CA GLU A 166 15.43 5.36 -16.59
C GLU A 166 15.33 4.96 -15.11
N VAL A 167 16.00 5.70 -14.22
CA VAL A 167 15.97 5.45 -12.78
C VAL A 167 14.59 5.77 -12.22
N GLN A 168 13.97 6.88 -12.65
CA GLN A 168 12.59 7.21 -12.23
C GLN A 168 11.59 6.14 -12.63
N THR A 169 11.69 5.63 -13.86
CA THR A 169 10.82 4.57 -14.38
C THR A 169 11.01 3.28 -13.60
N ASN A 170 12.26 2.91 -13.30
CA ASN A 170 12.56 1.72 -12.50
C ASN A 170 12.03 1.85 -11.07
N LEU A 171 12.15 3.03 -10.44
CA LEU A 171 11.60 3.27 -9.11
C LEU A 171 10.07 3.13 -9.11
N ALA A 172 9.38 3.75 -10.06
CA ALA A 172 7.93 3.62 -10.18
C ALA A 172 7.49 2.15 -10.42
N ALA A 173 8.25 1.41 -11.22
CA ALA A 173 8.01 -0.02 -11.44
C ALA A 173 8.22 -0.86 -10.17
N LEU A 174 9.24 -0.52 -9.36
CA LEU A 174 9.50 -1.17 -8.07
C LEU A 174 8.37 -0.88 -7.08
N ASP A 175 7.93 0.38 -6.97
CA ASP A 175 6.82 0.76 -6.09
C ASP A 175 5.52 0.04 -6.49
N GLN A 176 5.23 -0.05 -7.78
CA GLN A 176 4.08 -0.81 -8.29
C GLN A 176 4.21 -2.31 -8.00
N ALA A 177 5.41 -2.88 -8.16
CA ALA A 177 5.68 -4.28 -7.87
C ALA A 177 5.53 -4.58 -6.38
N GLU A 178 6.00 -3.69 -5.51
CA GLU A 178 5.83 -3.80 -4.05
C GLU A 178 4.35 -3.73 -3.67
N ALA A 179 3.62 -2.73 -4.16
CA ALA A 179 2.18 -2.60 -3.91
C ALA A 179 1.40 -3.85 -4.34
N ARG A 180 1.74 -4.41 -5.51
CA ARG A 180 1.14 -5.67 -6.00
C ARG A 180 1.52 -6.85 -5.12
N ALA A 181 2.76 -6.96 -4.68
CA ALA A 181 3.22 -8.02 -3.79
C ALA A 181 2.49 -7.97 -2.44
N GLN A 182 2.33 -6.78 -1.86
CA GLN A 182 1.58 -6.56 -0.62
C GLN A 182 0.09 -6.92 -0.79
N ALA A 183 -0.53 -6.60 -1.93
CA ALA A 183 -1.91 -6.99 -2.23
C ALA A 183 -2.08 -8.52 -2.35
N ILE A 184 -1.14 -9.20 -3.01
CA ILE A 184 -1.15 -10.67 -3.11
C ILE A 184 -0.96 -11.32 -1.73
N ALA A 185 -0.01 -10.81 -0.93
CA ALA A 185 0.20 -11.28 0.43
C ALA A 185 -1.04 -11.05 1.32
N CYS A 186 -1.72 -9.91 1.16
CA CYS A 186 -3.02 -9.64 1.79
C CYS A 186 -4.08 -10.68 1.41
N VAL A 187 -4.21 -11.03 0.13
CA VAL A 187 -5.13 -12.08 -0.33
C VAL A 187 -4.76 -13.43 0.29
N ASN A 188 -3.48 -13.76 0.37
CA ASN A 188 -3.03 -15.02 0.98
C ASN A 188 -3.32 -15.09 2.48
N ASN A 189 -3.12 -14.00 3.22
CA ASN A 189 -3.51 -13.93 4.64
C ASN A 189 -5.02 -14.15 4.79
N LEU A 190 -5.83 -13.47 3.96
CA LEU A 190 -7.28 -13.58 3.99
C LEU A 190 -7.82 -14.96 3.61
N LYS A 191 -7.15 -15.67 2.68
CA LYS A 191 -7.45 -17.08 2.38
C LYS A 191 -7.18 -17.99 3.58
N GLN A 192 -6.05 -17.78 4.25
CA GLN A 192 -5.71 -18.54 5.46
C GLN A 192 -6.70 -18.28 6.60
N LEU A 193 -7.15 -17.03 6.77
CA LEU A 193 -8.18 -16.68 7.75
C LEU A 193 -9.55 -17.27 7.40
N GLY A 194 -9.95 -17.24 6.12
CA GLY A 194 -11.17 -17.91 5.67
C GLY A 194 -11.14 -19.42 5.91
N LEU A 195 -9.99 -20.06 5.65
CA LEU A 195 -9.79 -21.47 5.95
C LEU A 195 -9.86 -21.75 7.47
N ALA A 196 -9.23 -20.91 8.29
CA ALA A 196 -9.26 -21.03 9.75
C ALA A 196 -10.69 -20.99 10.31
N VAL A 197 -11.55 -20.12 9.76
CA VAL A 197 -12.97 -20.08 10.11
C VAL A 197 -13.65 -21.42 9.81
N ARG A 198 -13.41 -22.00 8.62
CA ARG A 198 -14.04 -23.26 8.23
C ARG A 198 -13.55 -24.45 9.06
N LEU A 199 -12.25 -24.50 9.35
CA LEU A 199 -11.67 -25.51 10.24
C LEU A 199 -12.32 -25.44 11.62
N TRP A 200 -12.39 -24.25 12.20
CA TRP A 200 -13.05 -24.06 13.49
C TRP A 200 -14.53 -24.46 13.46
N ALA A 201 -15.27 -24.04 12.42
CA ALA A 201 -16.69 -24.33 12.29
C ALA A 201 -16.98 -25.83 12.22
N THR A 202 -16.09 -26.61 11.59
CA THR A 202 -16.21 -28.07 11.47
C THR A 202 -16.28 -28.72 12.86
N ASP A 203 -15.48 -28.24 13.81
CA ASP A 203 -15.43 -28.75 15.17
C ASP A 203 -16.49 -28.12 16.10
N ASN A 204 -17.19 -27.08 15.64
CA ASN A 204 -18.11 -26.26 16.44
C ASN A 204 -19.53 -26.20 15.82
N GLY A 205 -19.97 -27.32 15.24
CA GLY A 205 -21.35 -27.50 14.79
C GLY A 205 -21.76 -26.62 13.61
N GLU A 206 -20.83 -26.35 12.68
CA GLU A 206 -21.05 -25.54 11.48
C GLU A 206 -21.48 -24.08 11.77
N THR A 207 -21.04 -23.56 12.91
CA THR A 207 -21.25 -22.17 13.33
C THR A 207 -20.00 -21.32 13.14
N LEU A 208 -20.18 -20.02 12.96
CA LEU A 208 -19.09 -19.07 12.84
C LEU A 208 -18.40 -18.83 14.20
N PRO A 209 -17.07 -18.70 14.22
CA PRO A 209 -16.33 -18.30 15.42
C PRO A 209 -16.86 -16.97 15.96
N PRO A 210 -17.04 -16.82 17.29
CA PRO A 210 -17.52 -15.58 17.87
C PRO A 210 -16.50 -14.43 17.74
N ASP A 211 -15.21 -14.76 17.78
CA ASP A 211 -14.12 -13.81 17.61
C ASP A 211 -12.84 -14.47 17.06
N LEU A 212 -11.84 -13.65 16.75
CA LEU A 212 -10.54 -14.12 16.29
C LEU A 212 -9.82 -15.00 17.32
N ARG A 213 -10.02 -14.75 18.62
CA ARG A 213 -9.33 -15.46 19.70
C ARG A 213 -9.85 -16.90 19.82
N SER A 214 -11.12 -17.12 19.55
CA SER A 214 -11.78 -18.42 19.66
C SER A 214 -11.26 -19.43 18.64
N MET A 215 -10.77 -18.94 17.50
CA MET A 215 -10.10 -19.76 16.47
C MET A 215 -8.58 -19.66 16.52
N SER A 216 -7.98 -19.38 17.69
CA SER A 216 -6.53 -19.25 17.85
C SER A 216 -5.75 -20.48 17.41
N ASN A 217 -6.34 -21.67 17.57
CA ASN A 217 -5.72 -22.94 17.20
C ASN A 217 -5.66 -23.14 15.66
N GLU A 218 -6.55 -22.45 14.92
CA GLU A 218 -6.66 -22.55 13.46
C GLU A 218 -5.81 -21.50 12.74
N ILE A 219 -5.26 -20.54 13.49
CA ILE A 219 -4.46 -19.43 12.96
C ILE A 219 -3.00 -19.64 13.36
N SER A 220 -2.19 -20.08 12.41
CA SER A 220 -0.78 -20.43 12.62
C SER A 220 0.12 -19.28 13.10
N SER A 221 -0.27 -18.02 12.86
CA SER A 221 0.53 -16.84 13.23
C SER A 221 -0.31 -15.57 13.31
N LEU A 222 -0.09 -14.79 14.37
CA LEU A 222 -0.69 -13.46 14.56
C LEU A 222 -0.26 -12.45 13.48
N LYS A 223 0.84 -12.69 12.77
CA LYS A 223 1.24 -11.87 11.61
C LYS A 223 0.19 -11.89 10.50
N MET A 224 -0.61 -12.95 10.39
CA MET A 224 -1.67 -13.05 9.39
C MET A 224 -2.86 -12.13 9.68
N LEU A 225 -2.98 -11.59 10.90
CA LEU A 225 -4.04 -10.64 11.25
C LEU A 225 -3.72 -9.21 10.79
N VAL A 226 -2.49 -8.95 10.40
CA VAL A 226 -2.01 -7.64 9.94
C VAL A 226 -1.88 -7.64 8.43
N CYS A 227 -2.30 -6.55 7.80
CA CYS A 227 -2.12 -6.36 6.37
C CYS A 227 -0.67 -5.94 6.09
N PRO A 228 0.02 -6.52 5.09
CA PRO A 228 1.39 -6.13 4.75
C PRO A 228 1.55 -4.64 4.39
N ALA A 229 0.48 -4.00 3.93
CA ALA A 229 0.45 -2.57 3.63
C ALA A 229 0.10 -1.69 4.85
N ASP A 230 -0.21 -2.28 6.01
CA ASP A 230 -0.50 -1.54 7.24
C ASP A 230 0.79 -1.32 8.04
N THR A 231 1.55 -0.30 7.67
CA THR A 231 2.85 0.00 8.32
C THR A 231 2.72 0.53 9.75
N ASN A 232 1.52 0.94 10.16
CA ASN A 232 1.27 1.52 11.48
C ASN A 232 0.86 0.48 12.54
N ARG A 233 0.44 -0.72 12.11
CA ARG A 233 0.02 -1.78 13.03
C ARG A 233 1.10 -2.83 13.20
N GLN A 234 1.26 -3.27 14.44
CA GLN A 234 2.16 -4.36 14.78
C GLN A 234 1.34 -5.58 15.23
N PRO A 235 1.73 -6.80 14.80
CA PRO A 235 1.12 -8.03 15.29
C PRO A 235 1.22 -8.12 16.82
N ALA A 236 0.19 -8.68 17.45
CA ALA A 236 0.25 -8.97 18.88
C ALA A 236 1.35 -10.01 19.16
N GLN A 237 1.96 -9.93 20.34
CA GLN A 237 3.02 -10.86 20.77
C GLN A 237 2.45 -12.23 21.18
N SER A 238 1.19 -12.27 21.58
CA SER A 238 0.48 -13.49 21.96
C SER A 238 -1.04 -13.30 21.82
N TRP A 239 -1.77 -14.40 21.80
CA TRP A 239 -3.25 -14.38 21.78
C TRP A 239 -3.84 -13.65 22.99
N ALA A 240 -3.19 -13.73 24.15
CA ALA A 240 -3.60 -13.01 25.35
C ALA A 240 -3.54 -11.49 25.16
N ALA A 241 -2.53 -11.00 24.45
CA ALA A 241 -2.31 -9.57 24.16
C ALA A 241 -3.06 -9.07 22.92
N LEU A 242 -3.82 -9.92 22.21
CA LEU A 242 -4.50 -9.56 20.96
C LEU A 242 -5.61 -8.53 21.20
N THR A 243 -5.46 -7.32 20.68
CA THR A 243 -6.53 -6.31 20.69
C THR A 243 -6.91 -5.93 19.26
N SER A 244 -7.97 -5.13 19.10
CA SER A 244 -8.33 -4.53 17.81
C SER A 244 -7.22 -3.66 17.21
N ALA A 245 -6.27 -3.16 18.02
CA ALA A 245 -5.11 -2.43 17.52
C ALA A 245 -4.14 -3.32 16.71
N ASN A 246 -4.16 -4.63 16.92
CA ASN A 246 -3.23 -5.59 16.33
C ASN A 246 -3.80 -6.36 15.12
N ALA A 247 -5.01 -6.02 14.67
CA ALA A 247 -5.64 -6.63 13.51
C ALA A 247 -5.99 -5.55 12.48
N SER A 248 -5.49 -5.70 11.26
CA SER A 248 -5.85 -4.82 10.14
C SER A 248 -7.13 -5.25 9.44
N TYR A 249 -7.41 -6.55 9.43
CA TYR A 249 -8.61 -7.11 8.80
C TYR A 249 -9.83 -6.98 9.73
N GLN A 250 -10.96 -6.58 9.17
CA GLN A 250 -12.23 -6.54 9.88
C GLN A 250 -12.88 -7.92 9.77
N TYR A 251 -13.14 -8.55 10.91
CA TYR A 251 -13.93 -9.77 11.00
C TYR A 251 -15.41 -9.40 11.20
N LEU A 252 -16.29 -9.97 10.37
CA LEU A 252 -17.72 -9.68 10.31
C LEU A 252 -18.60 -10.88 10.65
N GLY A 253 -17.99 -12.01 11.04
CA GLY A 253 -18.74 -13.17 11.50
C GLY A 253 -19.52 -12.86 12.78
N VAL A 254 -20.72 -13.43 12.89
CA VAL A 254 -21.58 -13.31 14.06
C VAL A 254 -21.63 -14.66 14.76
N ALA A 255 -21.40 -14.66 16.07
CA ALA A 255 -21.39 -15.86 16.88
C ALA A 255 -22.69 -16.68 16.73
N GLY A 256 -22.55 -18.00 16.54
CA GLY A 256 -23.68 -18.93 16.49
C GLY A 256 -24.46 -18.95 15.16
N GLU A 257 -24.13 -18.06 14.23
CA GLU A 257 -24.69 -18.09 12.88
C GLU A 257 -24.01 -19.17 12.04
N SER A 258 -24.74 -19.76 11.09
CA SER A 258 -24.18 -20.85 10.27
C SER A 258 -23.12 -20.34 9.29
N VAL A 259 -22.04 -21.11 9.13
CA VAL A 259 -21.00 -20.87 8.12
C VAL A 259 -21.46 -21.19 6.68
N ASN A 260 -22.60 -21.87 6.52
CA ASN A 260 -23.06 -22.42 5.25
C ASN A 260 -23.70 -21.41 4.29
N ASP A 261 -23.64 -20.12 4.60
CA ASP A 261 -24.09 -19.05 3.70
C ASP A 261 -22.93 -18.56 2.82
N PRO A 262 -22.76 -19.10 1.60
CA PRO A 262 -21.51 -19.03 0.86
C PRO A 262 -21.12 -17.61 0.45
N HIS A 263 -22.08 -16.70 0.30
CA HIS A 263 -21.87 -15.34 -0.17
C HIS A 263 -21.74 -14.30 0.95
N TRP A 264 -21.87 -14.72 2.21
CA TRP A 264 -21.68 -13.83 3.34
C TRP A 264 -20.20 -13.46 3.49
N VAL A 265 -19.90 -12.18 3.42
CA VAL A 265 -18.57 -11.61 3.68
C VAL A 265 -18.20 -11.71 5.15
N LEU A 266 -17.14 -12.45 5.45
CA LEU A 266 -16.59 -12.65 6.79
C LEU A 266 -15.38 -11.77 7.09
N PHE A 267 -14.57 -11.44 6.08
CA PHE A 267 -13.42 -10.55 6.27
C PHE A 267 -13.35 -9.45 5.23
N ILE A 268 -12.91 -8.27 5.66
CA ILE A 268 -12.58 -7.14 4.79
C ILE A 268 -11.21 -6.58 5.14
N CYS A 269 -10.38 -6.36 4.13
CA CYS A 269 -9.21 -5.51 4.24
C CYS A 269 -9.57 -4.06 3.89
N PRO A 270 -9.53 -3.10 4.83
CA PRO A 270 -9.83 -1.70 4.52
C PRO A 270 -8.76 -1.03 3.63
N ILE A 271 -7.53 -1.59 3.60
CA ILE A 271 -6.41 -1.03 2.82
C ILE A 271 -6.49 -1.45 1.36
N HIS A 272 -6.65 -2.75 1.08
CA HIS A 272 -6.72 -3.24 -0.30
C HIS A 272 -8.15 -3.36 -0.83
N GLY A 273 -9.18 -3.30 0.03
CA GLY A 273 -10.56 -3.59 -0.38
C GLY A 273 -10.82 -5.07 -0.68
N THR A 274 -9.94 -5.96 -0.25
CA THR A 274 -10.11 -7.41 -0.44
C THR A 274 -11.17 -7.95 0.51
N VAL A 275 -12.08 -8.77 0.00
CA VAL A 275 -13.16 -9.41 0.78
C VAL A 275 -13.01 -10.93 0.76
N THR A 276 -13.34 -11.59 1.87
CA THR A 276 -13.44 -13.05 1.99
C THR A 276 -14.87 -13.43 2.34
N MET A 277 -15.44 -14.39 1.61
CA MET A 277 -16.77 -14.93 1.89
C MET A 277 -16.69 -16.22 2.73
N ALA A 278 -17.82 -16.66 3.28
CA ALA A 278 -17.89 -17.85 4.14
C ALA A 278 -17.57 -19.15 3.41
N ASP A 279 -17.77 -19.20 2.09
CA ASP A 279 -17.30 -20.32 1.27
C ASP A 279 -15.76 -20.43 1.20
N GLY A 280 -15.03 -19.38 1.64
CA GLY A 280 -13.57 -19.29 1.63
C GLY A 280 -13.00 -18.61 0.38
N SER A 281 -13.85 -18.21 -0.57
CA SER A 281 -13.42 -17.47 -1.76
C SER A 281 -13.03 -16.04 -1.38
N VAL A 282 -12.06 -15.47 -2.11
CA VAL A 282 -11.48 -14.15 -1.81
C VAL A 282 -11.45 -13.31 -3.07
N GLN A 283 -11.98 -12.10 -2.98
CA GLN A 283 -12.06 -11.15 -4.09
C GLN A 283 -11.20 -9.94 -3.79
N MET A 284 -10.12 -9.78 -4.57
CA MET A 284 -9.12 -8.73 -4.39
C MET A 284 -9.64 -7.38 -4.90
N GLY A 285 -9.53 -6.32 -4.09
CA GLY A 285 -9.88 -4.96 -4.54
C GLY A 285 -11.37 -4.62 -4.59
N MET A 286 -12.26 -5.61 -4.49
CA MET A 286 -13.68 -5.45 -4.82
C MET A 286 -14.43 -4.47 -3.92
N ALA A 287 -14.13 -4.43 -2.62
CA ALA A 287 -14.80 -3.48 -1.72
C ALA A 287 -14.52 -2.01 -2.06
N LYS A 288 -13.39 -1.74 -2.73
CA LYS A 288 -13.02 -0.38 -3.18
C LYS A 288 -13.44 -0.10 -4.61
N ALA A 289 -13.24 -1.07 -5.51
CA ALA A 289 -13.53 -0.90 -6.93
C ALA A 289 -15.04 -0.97 -7.22
N HIS A 290 -15.77 -1.81 -6.48
CA HIS A 290 -17.17 -2.12 -6.72
C HIS A 290 -17.97 -2.22 -5.40
N PRO A 291 -18.07 -1.13 -4.63
CA PRO A 291 -18.79 -1.13 -3.36
C PRO A 291 -20.28 -1.49 -3.52
N GLU A 292 -20.87 -1.25 -4.70
CA GLU A 292 -22.24 -1.63 -5.04
C GLU A 292 -22.50 -3.13 -4.98
N ARG A 293 -21.45 -3.96 -5.08
CA ARG A 293 -21.55 -5.43 -4.98
C ARG A 293 -21.56 -5.92 -3.54
N LEU A 294 -21.37 -5.02 -2.56
CA LEU A 294 -21.45 -5.32 -1.13
C LEU A 294 -22.80 -4.89 -0.58
N VAL A 295 -23.73 -5.83 -0.45
CA VAL A 295 -25.13 -5.55 -0.10
C VAL A 295 -25.40 -5.95 1.35
N ARG A 296 -25.93 -5.02 2.15
CA ARG A 296 -26.34 -5.31 3.53
C ARG A 296 -27.76 -5.85 3.57
N ARG A 297 -27.95 -7.01 4.19
CA ARG A 297 -29.26 -7.66 4.38
C ARG A 297 -29.35 -8.17 5.81
N GLN A 298 -30.39 -7.77 6.54
CA GLN A 298 -30.60 -8.20 7.93
C GLN A 298 -29.36 -8.00 8.84
N GLY A 299 -28.59 -6.94 8.60
CA GLY A 299 -27.35 -6.65 9.34
C GLY A 299 -26.09 -7.40 8.87
N LYS A 300 -26.22 -8.41 8.01
CA LYS A 300 -25.11 -9.16 7.40
C LYS A 300 -24.70 -8.52 6.07
N LEU A 301 -23.43 -8.71 5.69
CA LEU A 301 -22.89 -8.16 4.45
C LEU A 301 -22.65 -9.27 3.42
N TYR A 302 -23.25 -9.13 2.25
CA TYR A 302 -23.16 -10.12 1.17
C TYR A 302 -22.37 -9.59 0.00
N TYR A 303 -21.67 -10.48 -0.71
CA TYR A 303 -21.01 -10.17 -1.96
C TYR A 303 -21.79 -10.75 -3.15
N GLU A 304 -22.19 -9.88 -4.07
CA GLU A 304 -22.96 -10.25 -5.26
C GLU A 304 -22.04 -10.35 -6.49
N ASN A 305 -22.08 -11.51 -7.17
CA ASN A 305 -21.25 -11.72 -8.35
C ASN A 305 -21.86 -11.09 -9.61
N SER A 306 -23.19 -11.09 -9.70
CA SER A 306 -24.00 -10.41 -10.70
C SER A 306 -25.28 -9.87 -10.03
N PRO A 307 -25.86 -8.75 -10.51
CA PRO A 307 -27.17 -8.25 -10.05
C PRO A 307 -28.33 -9.28 -10.20
N SER A 308 -28.13 -10.35 -10.98
CA SER A 308 -29.14 -11.36 -11.32
C SER A 308 -29.13 -12.62 -10.45
N ASP A 309 -28.17 -12.79 -9.53
CA ASP A 309 -27.92 -14.08 -8.85
C ASP A 309 -29.06 -14.51 -7.89
N TYR A 310 -30.03 -13.63 -7.60
CA TYR A 310 -31.09 -13.86 -6.60
C TYR A 310 -32.44 -14.40 -7.09
N LEU A 311 -32.58 -14.78 -8.36
CA LEU A 311 -33.82 -15.46 -8.82
C LEU A 311 -33.87 -16.96 -8.49
N GLY A 312 -32.79 -17.54 -7.93
CA GLY A 312 -32.71 -18.96 -7.57
C GLY A 312 -33.47 -19.34 -6.28
N ASP A 313 -33.39 -18.52 -5.24
CA ASP A 313 -33.85 -18.91 -3.89
C ASP A 313 -35.37 -18.82 -3.70
N ALA A 314 -36.04 -17.93 -4.43
CA ALA A 314 -37.51 -17.80 -4.37
C ALA A 314 -38.27 -18.96 -5.04
N ARG A 315 -37.59 -19.82 -5.81
CA ARG A 315 -38.19 -21.00 -6.45
C ARG A 315 -38.14 -22.23 -5.54
N SER A 316 -37.14 -22.33 -4.67
CA SER A 316 -37.01 -23.44 -3.71
C SER A 316 -38.07 -23.37 -2.61
N GLN A 317 -38.45 -22.16 -2.16
CA GLN A 317 -39.50 -21.99 -1.14
C GLN A 317 -40.93 -22.12 -1.67
N ARG A 318 -41.14 -22.10 -3.00
CA ARG A 318 -42.48 -22.20 -3.60
C ARG A 318 -42.90 -23.64 -3.93
N GLY A 319 -42.02 -24.62 -3.69
CA GLY A 319 -42.27 -26.05 -3.92
C GLY A 319 -42.87 -26.82 -2.75
N SER A 320 -42.98 -26.23 -1.55
CA SER A 320 -43.50 -26.93 -0.35
C SER A 320 -44.94 -26.59 0.04
N SER A 321 -45.65 -25.78 -0.76
CA SER A 321 -47.04 -25.38 -0.49
C SER A 321 -47.97 -25.82 -1.61
N SER A 322 -48.08 -27.13 -1.83
CA SER A 322 -49.20 -27.72 -2.57
C SER A 322 -49.88 -28.76 -1.69
N GLU A 323 -50.51 -28.27 -0.62
CA GLU A 323 -51.48 -29.04 0.16
C GLU A 323 -52.74 -29.19 -0.71
N LYS A 324 -53.02 -30.44 -1.09
CA LYS A 324 -54.15 -30.80 -1.95
C LYS A 324 -55.44 -30.63 -1.15
N PRO A 325 -56.43 -29.84 -1.58
CA PRO A 325 -57.68 -29.75 -0.83
C PRO A 325 -58.47 -31.05 -0.99
N SER A 326 -58.88 -31.60 0.15
CA SER A 326 -59.79 -32.74 0.27
C SER A 326 -61.18 -32.37 -0.29
N PRO A 327 -61.79 -33.15 -1.19
CA PRO A 327 -63.13 -32.86 -1.69
C PRO A 327 -64.18 -33.40 -0.73
N ALA A 328 -64.85 -32.50 -0.01
CA ALA A 328 -66.08 -32.81 0.71
C ALA A 328 -67.30 -32.45 -0.16
N GLY A 329 -68.12 -33.46 -0.45
CA GLY A 329 -69.58 -33.33 -0.53
C GLY A 329 -70.21 -33.27 -1.92
N ALA A 330 -71.01 -34.29 -2.23
CA ALA A 330 -72.24 -34.12 -3.00
C ALA A 330 -73.37 -34.92 -2.32
N PRO A 331 -74.62 -34.40 -2.27
CA PRO A 331 -75.71 -34.95 -1.47
C PRO A 331 -76.75 -35.74 -2.28
N GLY A 332 -77.49 -36.61 -1.59
CA GLY A 332 -78.88 -36.95 -1.94
C GLY A 332 -79.15 -38.34 -2.55
N GLY A 333 -79.96 -39.13 -1.85
CA GLY A 333 -80.59 -40.35 -2.38
C GLY A 333 -81.20 -41.23 -1.28
N ALA A 334 -82.53 -41.14 -1.13
CA ALA A 334 -83.37 -41.76 -0.10
C ALA A 334 -83.54 -43.31 -0.25
N PRO A 335 -84.24 -44.02 0.67
CA PRO A 335 -84.07 -45.46 0.92
C PRO A 335 -85.13 -46.39 0.29
N ASN A 336 -84.72 -47.66 0.13
CA ASN A 336 -85.50 -48.93 0.13
C ASN A 336 -86.48 -49.23 -1.03
N PRO A 337 -86.96 -50.50 -1.19
CA PRO A 337 -86.90 -51.68 -0.31
C PRO A 337 -85.81 -52.72 -0.58
#